data_AF-A0A2N1L1Y9-F1
#
_entry.id   AF-A0A2N1L1Y9-F1
#
_cell.length_a   1.000
_cell.length_b   1.000
_cell.length_c   1.000
_cell.angle_alpha   90.00
_cell.angle_beta   90.00
_cell.angle_gamma   90.00
#
_symmetry.space_group_name_H-M   'P 1'
#
loop_
_entity.id
_entity.type
_entity.pdbx_description
1 polymer ?
#
loop_
_entity_poly.entity_id
_entity_poly.type
_entity_poly.pdbx_seq_one_letter_code
_entity_poly.pdbx_strand_id
1 'polypeptide(L)'
;EYLQKEEDLGLNDDDFEIICKQKVNGRTFFKITKEELRSAGLGLEPATALVNFAKECKDKKLRSFSSYLSLSEVLAEYGYDSDGIDSILLFSISASVLYFLISSANETVSFPATVVEVEAGV
;
A
#
# COMPACT_ATOMS: atom_id res chain seq x y z
N GLU A 1 -8.75 5.01 -10.61
CA GLU A 1 -9.86 4.03 -10.74
C GLU A 1 -10.65 3.82 -9.44
N TYR A 2 -10.02 3.62 -8.27
CA TYR A 2 -10.73 3.36 -7.00
C TYR A 2 -11.82 4.39 -6.62
N LEU A 3 -11.54 5.70 -6.79
CA LEU A 3 -12.48 6.79 -6.48
C LEU A 3 -13.69 6.88 -7.44
N GLN A 4 -13.59 6.28 -8.64
CA GLN A 4 -14.72 6.20 -9.58
C GLN A 4 -15.59 4.96 -9.34
N LYS A 5 -15.02 3.86 -8.82
CA LYS A 5 -15.70 2.57 -8.72
C LYS A 5 -16.37 2.27 -7.38
N GLU A 6 -15.84 2.76 -6.25
CA GLU A 6 -16.37 2.36 -4.93
C GLU A 6 -17.35 3.34 -4.27
N GLU A 7 -17.23 4.65 -4.49
CA GLU A 7 -18.06 5.64 -3.78
C GLU A 7 -18.81 6.64 -4.67
N ASP A 8 -18.75 6.47 -6.00
CA ASP A 8 -19.42 7.32 -6.99
C ASP A 8 -19.46 8.80 -6.60
N LEU A 9 -18.26 9.38 -6.42
CA LEU A 9 -18.11 10.76 -5.93
C LEU A 9 -18.53 11.83 -6.95
N GLY A 10 -19.08 11.42 -8.11
CA GLY A 10 -19.46 12.31 -9.20
C GLY A 10 -18.28 13.03 -9.87
N LEU A 11 -17.05 12.56 -9.66
CA LEU A 11 -15.85 13.16 -10.22
C LEU A 11 -15.63 12.69 -11.66
N ASN A 12 -15.39 13.65 -12.56
CA ASN A 12 -15.02 13.38 -13.94
C ASN A 12 -13.50 13.47 -14.15
N ASP A 13 -13.05 13.17 -15.37
CA ASP A 13 -11.63 13.16 -15.71
C ASP A 13 -10.94 14.53 -15.54
N ASP A 14 -11.65 15.63 -15.79
CA ASP A 14 -11.13 16.99 -15.61
C ASP A 14 -10.89 17.30 -14.12
N ASP A 15 -11.80 16.87 -13.24
CA ASP A 15 -11.65 17.01 -11.79
C ASP A 15 -10.39 16.27 -11.30
N PHE A 16 -10.15 15.05 -11.81
CA PHE A 16 -8.95 14.29 -11.50
C PHE A 16 -7.69 14.99 -12.01
N GLU A 17 -7.71 15.56 -13.21
CA GLU A 17 -6.57 16.29 -13.76
C GLU A 17 -6.19 17.49 -12.87
N ILE A 18 -7.18 18.23 -12.38
CA ILE A 18 -6.97 19.36 -11.46
C ILE A 18 -6.26 18.89 -10.18
N ILE A 19 -6.74 17.81 -9.56
CA ILE A 19 -6.17 17.28 -8.31
C ILE A 19 -4.74 16.77 -8.54
N CYS A 20 -4.50 16.07 -9.64
CA CYS A 20 -3.17 15.56 -10.00
C CYS A 20 -2.15 16.70 -10.18
N LYS A 21 -2.55 17.83 -10.77
CA LYS A 21 -1.69 19.02 -10.92
C LYS A 21 -1.25 19.59 -9.56
N GLN A 22 -2.07 19.47 -8.52
CA GLN A 22 -1.74 19.96 -7.17
C GLN A 22 -0.76 19.05 -6.41
N LYS A 23 -0.43 17.85 -6.92
CA LYS A 23 0.51 16.89 -6.31
C LYS A 23 0.20 16.60 -4.82
N VAL A 24 -1.08 16.54 -4.47
CA VAL A 24 -1.54 16.29 -3.10
C VAL A 24 -1.20 14.84 -2.72
N ASN A 25 -0.40 14.66 -1.67
CA ASN A 25 -0.14 13.32 -1.13
C ASN A 25 -1.27 12.88 -0.19
N GLY A 26 -1.34 11.58 0.12
CA GLY A 26 -2.43 11.02 0.93
C GLY A 26 -2.57 11.64 2.33
N ARG A 27 -1.47 12.05 2.97
CA ARG A 27 -1.55 12.71 4.29
C ARG A 27 -2.10 14.13 4.19
N THR A 28 -1.73 14.87 3.15
CA THR A 28 -2.24 16.22 2.87
C THR A 28 -3.69 16.18 2.42
N PHE A 29 -4.08 15.14 1.67
CA PHE A 29 -5.46 14.93 1.21
C PHE A 29 -6.47 14.99 2.37
N PHE A 30 -6.16 14.37 3.52
CA PHE A 30 -7.03 14.41 4.70
C PHE A 30 -7.10 15.76 5.43
N LYS A 31 -6.28 16.73 5.03
CA LYS A 31 -6.22 18.07 5.63
C LYS A 31 -6.74 19.16 4.69
N ILE A 32 -6.97 18.82 3.42
CA ILE A 32 -7.38 19.79 2.42
C ILE A 32 -8.77 20.33 2.75
N THR A 33 -8.95 21.63 2.55
CA THR A 33 -10.21 22.32 2.75
C THR A 33 -10.97 22.45 1.44
N LYS A 34 -12.28 22.68 1.54
CA LYS A 34 -13.14 22.92 0.37
C LYS A 34 -12.67 24.17 -0.38
N GLU A 35 -12.25 25.21 0.34
CA GLU A 35 -11.74 26.46 -0.21
C GLU A 35 -10.44 26.26 -1.00
N GLU A 36 -9.51 25.44 -0.50
CA GLU A 36 -8.28 25.10 -1.23
C GLU A 36 -8.59 24.34 -2.53
N LEU A 37 -9.50 23.36 -2.48
CA LEU A 37 -9.94 22.62 -3.67
C LEU A 37 -10.59 23.55 -4.70
N ARG A 38 -11.46 24.47 -4.26
CA ARG A 38 -12.07 25.48 -5.15
C ARG A 38 -11.05 26.45 -5.72
N SER A 39 -10.06 26.85 -4.93
CA SER A 39 -8.96 27.73 -5.39
C SER A 39 -8.05 27.03 -6.40
N ALA A 40 -7.93 25.70 -6.32
CA ALA A 40 -7.24 24.88 -7.31
C ALA A 40 -8.01 24.72 -8.64
N GLY A 41 -9.28 25.12 -8.69
CA GLY A 41 -10.11 25.08 -9.89
C GLY A 41 -11.27 24.08 -9.87
N LEU A 42 -11.48 23.35 -8.76
CA LEU A 42 -12.61 22.42 -8.67
C LEU A 42 -13.96 23.13 -8.52
N GLY A 43 -14.98 22.53 -9.11
CA GLY A 43 -16.36 22.91 -8.90
C GLY A 43 -16.81 22.77 -7.44
N LEU A 44 -17.90 23.45 -7.09
CA LEU A 44 -18.44 23.43 -5.73
C LEU A 44 -18.80 22.02 -5.27
N GLU A 45 -19.41 21.23 -6.15
CA GLU A 45 -19.84 19.86 -5.88
C GLU A 45 -18.64 18.91 -5.74
N PRO A 46 -17.72 18.77 -6.72
CA PRO A 46 -16.50 17.97 -6.59
C PRO A 46 -15.69 18.28 -5.31
N ALA A 47 -15.50 19.56 -5.01
CA ALA A 47 -14.80 19.99 -3.79
C ALA A 47 -15.54 19.57 -2.51
N THR A 48 -16.87 19.56 -2.53
CA THR A 48 -17.68 19.12 -1.38
C THR A 48 -17.61 17.61 -1.20
N ALA A 49 -17.75 16.86 -2.31
CA ALA A 49 -17.67 15.40 -2.32
C ALA A 49 -16.35 14.90 -1.74
N LEU A 50 -15.22 15.47 -2.19
CA LEU A 50 -13.89 15.09 -1.70
C LEU A 50 -13.67 15.37 -0.21
N VAL A 51 -14.13 16.52 0.29
CA VAL A 51 -13.99 16.85 1.72
C VAL A 51 -14.85 15.94 2.58
N ASN A 52 -16.05 15.58 2.13
CA ASN A 52 -16.92 14.64 2.83
C ASN A 52 -16.32 13.24 2.82
N PHE A 53 -15.84 12.78 1.66
CA PHE A 53 -15.13 11.51 1.52
C PHE A 53 -13.93 11.42 2.47
N ALA A 54 -13.08 12.45 2.52
CA ALA A 54 -11.92 12.48 3.40
C ALA A 54 -12.29 12.42 4.90
N LYS A 55 -13.47 12.93 5.30
CA LYS A 55 -13.99 12.79 6.67
C LYS A 55 -14.53 11.39 6.90
N GLU A 56 -15.32 10.87 5.97
CA GLU A 56 -15.89 9.53 6.04
C GLU A 56 -14.80 8.45 6.14
N CYS A 57 -13.69 8.60 5.41
CA CYS A 57 -12.52 7.73 5.55
C CYS A 57 -11.87 7.76 6.95
N LYS A 58 -11.98 8.86 7.71
CA LYS A 58 -11.47 8.93 9.09
C LYS A 58 -12.40 8.24 10.07
N ASP A 59 -13.70 8.29 9.80
CA ASP A 59 -14.75 7.78 10.68
C ASP A 59 -15.05 6.30 10.42
N LYS A 60 -14.87 5.84 9.16
CA LYS A 60 -14.87 4.42 8.83
C LYS A 60 -13.70 3.78 9.55
N LYS A 61 -14.01 2.97 10.58
CA LYS A 61 -13.08 2.01 11.16
C LYS A 61 -12.55 1.19 9.99
N LEU A 62 -11.32 1.47 9.56
CA LEU A 62 -10.67 0.69 8.52
C LEU A 62 -10.91 -0.76 8.89
N ARG A 63 -11.58 -1.51 8.00
CA ARG A 63 -11.64 -2.97 8.05
C ARG A 63 -10.22 -3.36 8.48
N SER A 64 -10.07 -3.99 9.65
CA SER A 64 -8.73 -4.26 10.19
C SER A 64 -7.94 -4.92 9.07
N PHE A 65 -6.68 -4.55 8.82
CA PHE A 65 -5.96 -5.13 7.68
C PHE A 65 -6.04 -6.68 7.65
N SER A 66 -6.21 -7.30 8.83
CA SER A 66 -6.51 -8.71 9.05
C SER A 66 -7.83 -9.26 8.49
N SER A 67 -8.71 -8.39 8.01
CA SER A 67 -10.02 -8.74 7.45
C SER A 67 -10.02 -8.67 5.93
N TYR A 68 -9.02 -8.07 5.28
CA TYR A 68 -8.77 -8.36 3.88
C TYR A 68 -8.54 -9.86 3.72
N LEU A 69 -8.92 -10.38 2.55
CA LEU A 69 -8.63 -11.75 2.17
C LEU A 69 -7.15 -12.06 2.50
N SER A 70 -6.91 -13.20 3.14
CA SER A 70 -5.56 -13.75 3.30
C SER A 70 -4.87 -13.78 1.94
N LEU A 71 -3.54 -13.72 1.93
CA LEU A 71 -2.79 -13.75 0.67
C LEU A 71 -3.21 -14.94 -0.20
N SER A 72 -3.47 -16.10 0.40
CA SER A 72 -4.01 -17.29 -0.27
C SER A 72 -5.38 -17.06 -0.90
N GLU A 73 -6.29 -16.37 -0.22
CA GLU A 73 -7.62 -16.06 -0.76
C GLU A 73 -7.55 -15.06 -1.91
N VAL A 74 -6.66 -14.05 -1.83
CA VAL A 74 -6.42 -13.11 -2.95
C VAL A 74 -5.87 -13.88 -4.15
N LEU A 75 -4.90 -14.77 -3.95
CA LEU A 75 -4.30 -15.55 -5.04
C LEU A 75 -5.30 -16.50 -5.70
N ALA A 76 -6.17 -17.13 -4.91
CA ALA A 76 -7.23 -17.98 -5.41
C ALA A 76 -8.22 -17.23 -6.32
N GLU A 77 -8.52 -15.96 -6.02
CA GLU A 77 -9.36 -15.11 -6.89
C GLU A 77 -8.74 -14.89 -8.27
N TYR A 78 -7.41 -14.87 -8.36
CA TYR A 78 -6.67 -14.80 -9.62
C TYR A 78 -6.34 -16.17 -10.22
N GLY A 79 -6.90 -17.26 -9.66
CA GLY A 79 -6.70 -18.62 -10.16
C GLY A 79 -5.36 -19.26 -9.79
N TYR A 80 -4.69 -18.76 -8.75
CA TYR A 80 -3.48 -19.34 -8.20
C TYR A 80 -3.77 -20.10 -6.91
N ASP A 81 -3.51 -21.40 -6.90
CA ASP A 81 -3.53 -22.19 -5.68
C ASP A 81 -2.36 -21.74 -4.79
N SER A 82 -2.59 -21.57 -3.48
CA SER A 82 -1.60 -21.12 -2.49
C SER A 82 -0.32 -21.96 -2.47
N ASP A 83 -0.39 -23.15 -3.03
CA ASP A 83 0.67 -24.15 -3.13
C ASP A 83 1.75 -23.73 -4.15
N GLY A 84 1.46 -22.71 -4.96
CA GLY A 84 2.35 -22.08 -5.93
C GLY A 84 2.99 -20.77 -5.45
N ILE A 85 3.11 -20.52 -4.14
CA ILE A 85 3.89 -19.36 -3.63
C ILE A 85 5.35 -19.37 -4.09
N ASP A 86 5.92 -20.54 -4.38
CA ASP A 86 7.24 -20.65 -5.03
C ASP A 86 7.23 -20.15 -6.49
N SER A 87 6.06 -20.15 -7.14
CA SER A 87 5.83 -19.68 -8.51
C SER A 87 5.50 -18.19 -8.57
N ILE A 88 4.89 -17.66 -7.50
CA ILE A 88 4.68 -16.23 -7.27
C ILE A 88 5.98 -15.67 -6.70
N LEU A 89 7.06 -15.78 -7.48
CA LEU A 89 8.14 -14.82 -7.39
C LEU A 89 7.53 -13.48 -7.84
N LEU A 90 6.88 -12.81 -6.88
CA LEU A 90 6.39 -11.45 -6.96
C LEU A 90 7.60 -10.60 -7.35
N PHE A 91 7.84 -10.49 -8.65
CA PHE A 91 8.91 -9.74 -9.27
C PHE A 91 10.32 -10.11 -8.79
N SER A 92 10.85 -11.31 -9.09
CA SER A 92 12.30 -11.65 -9.03
C SER A 92 13.08 -10.88 -7.95
N ILE A 93 12.59 -10.91 -6.70
CA ILE A 93 13.22 -10.20 -5.61
C ILE A 93 14.57 -10.88 -5.44
N SER A 94 15.68 -10.16 -5.71
CA SER A 94 16.99 -10.76 -5.62
C SER A 94 17.17 -11.37 -4.22
N ALA A 95 17.87 -12.50 -4.13
CA ALA A 95 18.09 -13.21 -2.87
C ALA A 95 18.56 -12.28 -1.73
N SER A 96 19.24 -11.17 -2.08
CA SER A 96 19.69 -10.10 -1.20
C SER A 96 18.53 -9.42 -0.45
N VAL A 97 17.45 -9.07 -1.15
CA VAL A 97 16.30 -8.37 -0.57
C VAL A 97 15.44 -9.35 0.24
N LEU A 98 15.34 -10.60 -0.19
CA LEU A 98 14.67 -11.66 0.57
C LEU A 98 15.41 -11.92 1.90
N TYR A 99 16.75 -12.05 1.87
CA TYR A 99 17.57 -12.22 3.07
C TYR A 99 17.42 -11.02 4.02
N PHE A 100 17.47 -9.78 3.49
CA PHE A 100 17.30 -8.58 4.30
C PHE A 100 15.94 -8.52 5.00
N LEU A 101 14.86 -8.86 4.30
CA LEU A 101 13.52 -8.88 4.88
C LEU A 101 13.37 -9.97 5.94
N ILE A 102 13.88 -11.17 5.68
CA ILE A 102 13.88 -12.28 6.66
C ILE A 102 14.71 -11.92 7.90
N SER A 103 15.88 -11.30 7.72
CA SER A 103 16.72 -10.81 8.81
C SER A 103 16.07 -9.66 9.60
N SER A 104 15.30 -8.79 8.94
CA SER A 104 14.58 -7.72 9.62
C SER A 104 13.38 -8.21 10.43
N ALA A 105 12.81 -9.35 10.04
CA ALA A 105 11.69 -9.99 10.74
C ALA A 105 12.15 -10.88 11.91
N ASN A 106 13.44 -11.26 11.95
CA ASN A 106 14.02 -12.13 12.98
C ASN A 106 14.96 -11.38 13.93
N GLU A 107 14.55 -10.23 14.47
CA GLU A 107 15.27 -9.64 15.62
C GLU A 107 15.14 -10.51 16.89
N THR A 108 15.82 -11.65 16.92
CA THR A 108 16.46 -12.29 18.07
C THR A 108 17.35 -13.46 17.59
N VAL A 109 18.44 -13.22 16.85
CA VAL A 109 19.53 -14.23 16.81
C VAL A 109 20.89 -13.55 16.85
N SER A 110 21.49 -13.61 18.03
CA SER A 110 22.93 -13.37 18.27
C SER A 110 23.75 -14.43 17.54
N PHE A 111 24.76 -14.01 16.77
CA PHE A 111 25.69 -14.91 16.11
C PHE A 111 26.73 -15.45 17.11
N PRO A 112 27.01 -16.76 17.16
CA PRO A 112 28.27 -17.23 17.73
C PRO A 112 29.39 -17.06 16.69
N ALA A 113 30.48 -16.44 17.10
CA ALA A 113 31.70 -16.35 16.33
C ALA A 113 32.24 -17.76 16.02
N THR A 114 32.37 -18.09 14.75
CA THR A 114 33.03 -19.32 14.31
C THR A 114 34.54 -19.22 14.55
N VAL A 115 35.03 -20.02 15.50
CA VAL A 115 36.46 -20.31 15.64
C VAL A 115 36.86 -21.21 14.46
N VAL A 116 37.80 -20.73 13.65
CA VAL A 116 38.46 -21.53 12.61
C VAL A 116 39.70 -22.15 13.25
N GLU A 117 39.61 -23.43 13.63
CA GLU A 117 40.81 -24.24 13.86
C GLU A 117 41.21 -24.90 12.54
N VAL A 118 42.40 -24.56 12.05
CA VAL A 118 43.05 -25.27 10.95
C VAL A 118 44.02 -26.27 11.57
N GLU A 119 43.58 -27.52 11.66
CA GLU A 119 44.47 -28.67 11.85
C GLU A 119 45.18 -28.94 10.51
N ALA A 120 46.50 -28.76 10.47
CA ALA A 120 47.35 -29.24 9.40
C ALA A 120 48.31 -30.29 9.98
N GLY A 121 47.97 -31.56 9.76
CA GLY A 121 48.86 -32.69 10.03
C GLY A 121 49.97 -32.80 8.99
N VAL A 122 51.15 -33.21 9.46
CA VAL A 122 52.16 -33.98 8.72
C VAL A 122 52.61 -35.12 9.62
#